data_AF-A0A6S7KP20-F1
#
_entry.id   AF-A0A6S7KP20-F1
#
_cell.length_a   1.000
_cell.length_b   1.000
_cell.length_c   1.000
_cell.angle_alpha   90.00
_cell.angle_beta   90.00
_cell.angle_gamma   90.00
#
_symmetry.space_group_name_H-M   'P 1'
#
loop_
_entity.id
_entity.type
_entity.pdbx_description
1 polymer ?
#
loop_
_entity_poly.entity_id
_entity_poly.type
_entity_poly.pdbx_seq_one_letter_code
_entity_poly.pdbx_strand_id
1 'polypeptide(L)'
;MPVSTIKIHESDRPWMNNNLKQLISRCQKAFTSGNNPLYQILRNKVNQACKRGRKSYYVNKVKGLRDSKPRDWWREVKQICGASKIPKRNLTSLLHPNLVCDKESLAENINSAFVNIMNDYLPLMSDCIRVEMADDRPISVTEHSVARELLELNASRASGPDNLPNWVLKNFAYILAAPTADILNTSLLECKVPDAWKLANVCPVPKASSICNISYLVLAG
;
A
#
# COMPACT_ATOMS: atom_id res chain seq x y z
N MET A 1 -23.38 19.60 -26.07
CA MET A 1 -22.40 18.67 -26.67
C MET A 1 -22.76 17.25 -26.24
N PRO A 2 -22.82 16.24 -27.13
CA PRO A 2 -23.19 14.90 -26.70
C PRO A 2 -22.02 14.25 -25.97
N VAL A 3 -22.27 13.85 -24.72
CA VAL A 3 -21.31 13.12 -23.88
C VAL A 3 -21.41 11.64 -24.24
N SER A 4 -20.34 11.05 -24.75
CA SER A 4 -20.29 9.61 -25.03
C SER A 4 -19.67 8.87 -23.85
N THR A 5 -20.42 7.96 -23.22
CA THR A 5 -19.95 7.14 -22.11
C THR A 5 -19.13 5.95 -22.63
N ILE A 6 -17.91 5.76 -22.11
CA ILE A 6 -16.97 4.74 -22.59
C ILE A 6 -16.90 3.60 -21.56
N LYS A 7 -17.08 2.35 -22.01
CA LYS A 7 -16.81 1.14 -21.20
C LYS A 7 -15.38 0.65 -21.46
N ILE A 8 -14.49 0.90 -20.51
CA ILE A 8 -13.13 0.35 -20.46
C ILE A 8 -13.16 -0.80 -19.45
N HIS A 9 -12.77 -2.00 -19.87
CA HIS A 9 -12.70 -3.16 -18.99
C HIS A 9 -11.30 -3.20 -18.35
N GLU A 10 -11.18 -3.61 -17.09
CA GLU A 10 -9.89 -3.63 -16.38
C GLU A 10 -8.83 -4.53 -17.04
N SER A 11 -9.26 -5.53 -17.80
CA SER A 11 -8.37 -6.42 -18.57
C SER A 11 -8.03 -5.90 -19.98
N ASP A 12 -8.58 -4.77 -20.40
CA ASP A 12 -8.23 -4.16 -21.68
C ASP A 12 -6.76 -3.75 -21.66
N ARG A 13 -6.02 -4.13 -22.72
CA ARG A 13 -4.65 -3.67 -22.86
C ARG A 13 -4.63 -2.14 -22.97
N PRO A 14 -3.62 -1.46 -22.41
CA PRO A 14 -3.63 0.01 -22.27
C PRO A 14 -3.54 0.77 -23.61
N TRP A 15 -3.23 0.10 -24.72
CA TRP A 15 -3.31 0.65 -26.08
C TRP A 15 -4.65 0.38 -26.80
N MET A 16 -5.62 -0.25 -26.13
CA MET A 16 -6.97 -0.44 -26.65
C MET A 16 -7.74 0.88 -26.57
N ASN A 17 -8.36 1.27 -27.68
CA ASN A 17 -9.22 2.44 -27.75
C ASN A 17 -10.55 2.11 -28.44
N ASN A 18 -11.52 3.02 -28.36
CA ASN A 18 -12.87 2.78 -28.85
C ASN A 18 -12.91 2.55 -30.37
N ASN A 19 -12.09 3.29 -31.14
CA ASN A 19 -11.98 3.12 -32.57
C ASN A 19 -11.51 1.69 -32.93
N LEU A 20 -10.50 1.18 -32.22
CA LEU A 20 -10.02 -0.19 -32.39
C LEU A 20 -11.08 -1.23 -32.01
N LYS A 21 -11.82 -1.03 -30.91
CA LYS A 21 -12.94 -1.90 -30.52
C LYS A 21 -14.05 -1.93 -31.60
N GLN A 22 -14.40 -0.76 -32.16
CA GLN A 22 -15.36 -0.66 -33.24
C GLN A 22 -14.88 -1.35 -34.52
N LEU A 23 -13.59 -1.22 -34.87
CA LEU A 23 -12.99 -1.92 -36.00
C LEU A 23 -13.01 -3.44 -35.81
N ILE A 24 -12.71 -3.92 -34.59
CA ILE A 24 -12.79 -5.35 -34.25
C ILE A 24 -14.23 -5.84 -34.37
N SER A 25 -15.20 -5.10 -33.85
CA SER A 25 -16.63 -5.44 -33.96
C SER A 25 -17.09 -5.51 -35.41
N ARG A 26 -16.72 -4.53 -36.25
CA ARG A 26 -17.02 -4.53 -37.68
C ARG A 26 -16.34 -5.69 -38.41
N CYS A 27 -15.10 -6.01 -38.06
CA CYS A 27 -14.38 -7.15 -38.61
C CYS A 27 -15.09 -8.47 -38.28
N GLN A 28 -15.57 -8.62 -37.04
CA GLN A 28 -16.31 -9.80 -36.61
C GLN A 28 -17.64 -9.93 -37.35
N LYS A 29 -18.37 -8.82 -37.54
CA LYS A 29 -19.61 -8.80 -38.33
C LYS A 29 -19.37 -9.21 -39.78
N ALA A 30 -18.32 -8.70 -40.41
CA ALA A 30 -17.96 -9.06 -41.78
C ALA A 30 -17.63 -10.57 -41.89
N PHE A 31 -16.91 -11.11 -40.92
CA PHE A 31 -16.61 -12.54 -40.83
C PHE A 31 -17.89 -13.39 -40.69
N THR A 32 -18.78 -13.05 -39.75
CA THR A 32 -20.03 -13.79 -39.52
C THR A 32 -21.01 -13.69 -40.70
N SER A 33 -20.95 -12.59 -41.47
CA SER A 33 -21.76 -12.39 -42.67
C SER A 33 -21.23 -13.10 -43.93
N GLY A 34 -20.08 -13.78 -43.85
CA GLY A 34 -19.46 -14.45 -45.00
C GLY A 34 -18.83 -13.50 -46.03
N ASN A 35 -18.79 -12.19 -45.78
CA ASN A 35 -18.22 -11.20 -46.70
C ASN A 35 -16.68 -11.18 -46.60
N ASN A 36 -16.06 -12.11 -47.32
CA ASN A 36 -14.61 -12.33 -47.30
C ASN A 36 -13.76 -11.12 -47.75
N PRO A 37 -14.12 -10.38 -48.83
CA PRO A 37 -13.39 -9.18 -49.23
C PRO A 37 -13.42 -8.08 -48.16
N LEU A 38 -14.60 -7.82 -47.57
CA LEU A 38 -14.75 -6.81 -46.52
C LEU A 38 -14.00 -7.22 -45.24
N TYR A 39 -14.03 -8.50 -44.89
CA TYR A 39 -13.28 -9.05 -43.78
C TYR A 39 -11.77 -8.82 -43.94
N GLN A 40 -11.19 -9.10 -45.11
CA GLN A 40 -9.76 -8.89 -45.35
C GLN A 40 -9.34 -7.43 -45.17
N ILE A 41 -10.14 -6.49 -45.71
CA ILE A 41 -9.89 -5.05 -45.55
C ILE A 41 -9.95 -4.65 -44.07
N LEU A 42 -10.98 -5.09 -43.35
CA LEU A 42 -11.16 -4.75 -41.94
C LEU A 42 -10.08 -5.39 -41.06
N ARG A 43 -9.68 -6.63 -41.33
CA ARG A 43 -8.56 -7.31 -40.65
C ARG A 43 -7.26 -6.54 -40.79
N ASN A 44 -6.96 -6.04 -42.00
CA ASN A 44 -5.77 -5.24 -42.25
C ASN A 44 -5.82 -3.89 -41.50
N LYS A 45 -6.98 -3.23 -41.49
CA LYS A 45 -7.20 -2.01 -40.70
C LYS A 45 -7.03 -2.25 -39.20
N VAL A 46 -7.58 -3.34 -38.66
CA VAL A 46 -7.39 -3.74 -37.25
C VAL A 46 -5.91 -3.98 -36.95
N ASN A 47 -5.20 -4.71 -37.80
CA ASN A 47 -3.77 -4.97 -37.62
C ASN A 47 -2.95 -3.67 -37.60
N GLN A 48 -3.23 -2.74 -38.52
CA GLN A 48 -2.55 -1.45 -38.58
C GLN A 48 -2.86 -0.59 -37.36
N ALA A 49 -4.12 -0.55 -36.93
CA ALA A 49 -4.55 0.17 -35.73
C ALA A 49 -3.89 -0.42 -34.46
N CYS A 50 -3.80 -1.74 -34.33
CA CYS A 50 -3.07 -2.42 -33.26
C CYS A 50 -1.57 -2.04 -33.25
N LYS A 51 -0.90 -2.07 -34.41
CA LYS A 51 0.51 -1.69 -34.54
C LYS A 51 0.73 -0.23 -34.13
N ARG A 52 -0.10 0.70 -34.62
CA ARG A 52 -0.05 2.13 -34.28
C ARG A 52 -0.31 2.37 -32.79
N GLY A 53 -1.33 1.71 -32.22
CA GLY A 53 -1.68 1.82 -30.81
C GLY A 53 -0.53 1.36 -29.90
N ARG A 54 0.05 0.20 -30.18
CA ARG A 54 1.22 -0.31 -29.43
C ARG A 54 2.41 0.65 -29.52
N LYS A 55 2.77 1.09 -30.72
CA LYS A 55 3.89 2.02 -30.93
C LYS A 55 3.69 3.32 -30.15
N SER A 56 2.52 3.96 -30.30
CA SER A 56 2.21 5.21 -29.62
C SER A 56 2.26 5.05 -28.10
N TYR A 57 1.66 3.97 -27.56
CA TYR A 57 1.68 3.70 -26.14
C TYR A 57 3.09 3.57 -25.57
N TYR A 58 3.95 2.72 -26.16
CA TYR A 58 5.31 2.52 -25.64
C TYR A 58 6.19 3.74 -25.80
N VAL A 59 6.09 4.46 -26.92
CA VAL A 59 6.82 5.71 -27.13
C VAL A 59 6.42 6.74 -26.08
N ASN A 60 5.12 6.95 -25.87
CA ASN A 60 4.63 7.92 -24.89
C ASN A 60 4.92 7.50 -23.44
N LYS A 61 4.82 6.21 -23.13
CA LYS A 61 5.07 5.69 -21.78
C LYS A 61 6.53 5.80 -21.37
N VAL A 62 7.46 5.65 -22.33
CA VAL A 62 8.90 5.79 -22.08
C VAL A 62 9.39 7.24 -22.21
N LYS A 63 8.59 8.11 -22.84
CA LYS A 63 8.91 9.53 -23.01
C LYS A 63 9.10 10.21 -21.64
N GLY A 64 10.27 10.80 -21.41
CA GLY A 64 10.61 11.48 -20.17
C GLY A 64 11.02 10.58 -19.00
N LEU A 65 11.00 9.24 -19.17
CA LEU A 65 11.48 8.34 -18.11
C LEU A 65 13.00 8.40 -17.91
N ARG A 66 13.75 8.80 -18.94
CA ARG A 66 15.21 8.96 -18.87
C ARG A 66 15.63 10.04 -17.86
N ASP A 67 14.79 11.05 -17.67
CA ASP A 67 15.04 12.19 -16.78
C ASP A 67 14.31 12.03 -15.43
N SER A 68 13.63 10.89 -15.22
CA SER A 68 12.91 10.58 -13.97
C SER A 68 13.81 9.97 -12.90
N LYS A 69 13.36 9.98 -11.64
CA LYS A 69 14.10 9.32 -10.54
C LYS A 69 14.27 7.82 -10.87
N PRO A 70 15.43 7.19 -10.58
CA PRO A 70 15.68 5.78 -10.90
C PRO A 70 14.59 4.80 -10.40
N ARG A 71 13.98 5.10 -9.25
CA ARG A 71 12.85 4.33 -8.69
C ARG A 71 11.61 4.35 -9.58
N ASP A 72 11.29 5.51 -10.16
CA ASP A 72 10.14 5.69 -11.03
C ASP A 72 10.38 4.97 -12.37
N TRP A 73 11.60 5.09 -12.91
CA TRP A 73 12.03 4.33 -14.09
C TRP A 73 11.87 2.82 -13.91
N TRP A 74 12.42 2.26 -12.82
CA TRP A 74 12.30 0.82 -12.53
C TRP A 74 10.87 0.36 -12.29
N ARG A 75 10.00 1.22 -11.72
CA ARG A 75 8.57 0.93 -11.57
C ARG A 75 7.91 0.79 -12.95
N GLU A 76 8.14 1.72 -13.86
CA GLU A 76 7.54 1.70 -15.19
C GLU A 76 8.06 0.52 -16.04
N VAL A 77 9.34 0.19 -15.96
CA VAL A 77 9.93 -1.00 -16.60
C VAL A 77 9.25 -2.27 -16.10
N LYS A 78 9.05 -2.42 -14.78
CA LYS A 78 8.34 -3.58 -14.21
C LYS A 78 6.90 -3.67 -14.68
N GLN A 79 6.20 -2.54 -14.85
CA GLN A 79 4.85 -2.54 -15.43
C GLN A 79 4.83 -2.96 -16.90
N ILE A 80 5.80 -2.49 -17.70
CA ILE A 80 5.91 -2.83 -19.13
C ILE A 80 6.20 -4.31 -19.34
N CYS A 81 7.11 -4.88 -18.52
CA CYS A 81 7.49 -6.29 -18.60
C CYS A 81 6.44 -7.25 -18.01
N GLY A 82 5.31 -6.75 -17.50
CA GLY A 82 4.30 -7.57 -16.83
C GLY A 82 4.77 -8.17 -15.49
N ALA A 83 5.97 -7.79 -15.02
CA ALA A 83 6.51 -8.21 -13.73
C ALA A 83 5.83 -7.49 -12.55
N SER A 84 5.19 -6.35 -12.81
CA SER A 84 4.33 -5.68 -11.85
C SER A 84 2.93 -6.27 -11.92
N LYS A 85 2.57 -7.14 -10.96
CA LYS A 85 1.17 -7.25 -10.55
C LYS A 85 0.74 -5.86 -10.12
N ILE A 86 -0.37 -5.34 -10.64
CA ILE A 86 -1.01 -4.15 -10.04
C ILE A 86 -1.20 -4.53 -8.58
N PRO A 87 -0.50 -3.89 -7.64
CA PRO A 87 -0.66 -4.30 -6.27
C PRO A 87 -2.08 -3.87 -5.91
N LYS A 88 -2.95 -4.85 -5.59
CA LYS A 88 -4.26 -4.61 -5.00
C LYS A 88 -4.03 -3.99 -3.62
N ARG A 89 -3.62 -2.72 -3.59
CA ARG A 89 -3.26 -2.00 -2.36
C ARG A 89 -4.48 -1.40 -1.68
N ASN A 90 -5.60 -1.30 -2.39
CA ASN A 90 -6.80 -0.76 -1.79
C ASN A 90 -7.54 -1.89 -1.08
N LEU A 91 -7.67 -1.79 0.24
CA LEU A 91 -8.42 -2.75 1.05
C LEU A 91 -9.81 -2.99 0.45
N THR A 92 -10.46 -1.93 -0.05
CA THR A 92 -11.79 -2.01 -0.66
C THR A 92 -11.85 -2.89 -1.91
N SER A 93 -10.75 -3.03 -2.65
CA SER A 93 -10.66 -3.91 -3.82
C SER A 93 -10.48 -5.39 -3.46
N LEU A 94 -10.23 -5.68 -2.18
CA LEU A 94 -10.08 -7.03 -1.64
C LEU A 94 -11.32 -7.47 -0.85
N LEU A 95 -12.18 -6.54 -0.45
CA LEU A 95 -13.44 -6.82 0.25
C LEU A 95 -14.42 -7.50 -0.70
N HIS A 96 -15.13 -8.50 -0.17
CA HIS A 96 -16.32 -9.05 -0.82
C HIS A 96 -17.36 -7.93 -1.03
N PRO A 97 -18.16 -7.93 -2.12
CA PRO A 97 -19.13 -6.88 -2.41
C PRO A 97 -20.06 -6.50 -1.24
N ASN A 98 -20.38 -7.47 -0.38
CA ASN A 98 -21.25 -7.28 0.79
C ASN A 98 -20.58 -6.53 1.96
N LEU A 99 -19.27 -6.35 1.92
CA LEU A 99 -18.47 -5.63 2.94
C LEU A 99 -18.02 -4.25 2.45
N VAL A 100 -18.36 -3.88 1.21
CA VAL A 100 -18.02 -2.57 0.66
C VAL A 100 -18.97 -1.54 1.23
N CYS A 101 -18.44 -0.67 2.09
CA CYS A 101 -19.12 0.51 2.60
C CYS A 101 -18.24 1.75 2.42
N ASP A 102 -18.72 2.91 2.87
CA ASP A 102 -17.92 4.11 2.95
C ASP A 102 -16.72 3.93 3.90
N LYS A 103 -15.72 4.81 3.75
CA LYS A 103 -14.43 4.64 4.46
C LYS A 103 -14.57 4.75 5.98
N GLU A 104 -15.49 5.58 6.46
CA GLU A 104 -15.69 5.81 7.90
C GLU A 104 -16.36 4.58 8.52
N SER A 105 -17.46 4.12 7.91
CA SER A 105 -18.13 2.89 8.32
C SER A 105 -17.20 1.67 8.26
N LEU A 106 -16.33 1.59 7.24
CA LEU A 106 -15.35 0.51 7.14
C LEU A 106 -14.34 0.54 8.29
N ALA A 107 -13.83 1.72 8.64
CA ALA A 107 -12.92 1.88 9.76
C ALA A 107 -13.58 1.47 11.09
N GLU A 108 -14.82 1.87 11.32
CA GLU A 108 -15.57 1.51 12.52
C GLU A 108 -15.87 0.00 12.58
N ASN A 109 -16.23 -0.61 11.46
CA ASN A 109 -16.42 -2.07 11.37
C ASN A 109 -15.13 -2.85 11.65
N ILE A 110 -13.98 -2.32 11.20
CA ILE A 110 -12.67 -2.90 11.50
C ILE A 110 -12.35 -2.76 12.99
N ASN A 111 -12.56 -1.56 13.55
CA ASN A 111 -12.29 -1.27 14.94
C ASN A 111 -13.15 -2.14 15.88
N SER A 112 -14.46 -2.19 15.66
CA SER A 112 -15.37 -3.03 16.44
C SER A 112 -15.02 -4.52 16.37
N ALA A 113 -14.59 -5.03 15.21
CA ALA A 113 -14.11 -6.40 15.09
C ALA A 113 -12.89 -6.67 15.96
N PHE A 114 -11.91 -5.75 16.00
CA PHE A 114 -10.73 -5.90 16.86
C PHE A 114 -11.05 -5.74 18.35
N VAL A 115 -11.89 -4.77 18.72
CA VAL A 115 -12.35 -4.60 20.11
C VAL A 115 -13.08 -5.85 20.60
N ASN A 116 -13.94 -6.43 19.77
CA ASN A 116 -14.66 -7.65 20.12
C ASN A 116 -13.74 -8.84 20.39
N ILE A 117 -12.62 -8.97 19.66
CA ILE A 117 -11.60 -9.99 19.95
C ILE A 117 -10.92 -9.73 21.30
N MET A 118 -10.74 -8.46 21.68
CA MET A 118 -10.10 -8.08 22.93
C MET A 118 -11.01 -8.27 24.15
N ASN A 119 -12.33 -8.38 23.98
CA ASN A 119 -13.27 -8.58 25.09
C ASN A 119 -13.08 -9.93 25.82
N ASP A 120 -12.51 -10.93 25.16
CA ASP A 120 -12.21 -12.23 25.78
C ASP A 120 -11.00 -12.17 26.74
N TYR A 121 -10.23 -11.07 26.72
CA TYR A 121 -9.09 -10.88 27.61
C TYR A 121 -9.55 -10.25 28.92
N LEU A 122 -9.24 -10.92 30.03
CA LEU A 122 -9.43 -10.33 31.36
C LEU A 122 -8.43 -9.19 31.55
N PRO A 123 -8.85 -8.01 32.04
CA PRO A 123 -7.93 -6.97 32.46
C PRO A 123 -6.92 -7.54 33.45
N LEU A 124 -5.64 -7.21 33.28
CA LEU A 124 -4.61 -7.59 34.25
C LEU A 124 -4.99 -6.96 35.59
N MET A 125 -5.34 -7.80 36.57
CA MET A 125 -5.63 -7.34 37.92
C MET A 125 -4.34 -6.77 38.51
N SER A 126 -4.35 -5.49 38.89
CA SER A 126 -3.15 -4.76 39.33
C SER A 126 -2.55 -5.29 40.65
N ASP A 127 -3.26 -6.16 41.36
CA ASP A 127 -2.96 -6.47 42.76
C ASP A 127 -2.08 -7.71 42.97
N CYS A 128 -1.73 -8.47 41.91
CA CYS A 128 -1.10 -9.79 42.05
C CYS A 128 0.32 -9.95 41.48
N ILE A 129 0.92 -8.92 40.86
CA ILE A 129 2.29 -9.03 40.34
C ILE A 129 3.26 -8.34 41.31
N ARG A 130 3.80 -9.11 42.26
CA ARG A 130 4.97 -8.71 43.04
C ARG A 130 6.22 -9.16 42.30
N VAL A 131 6.89 -8.25 41.62
CA VAL A 131 8.21 -8.51 41.03
C VAL A 131 9.24 -8.40 42.16
N GLU A 132 9.93 -9.49 42.48
CA GLU A 132 11.06 -9.46 43.41
C GLU A 132 12.26 -8.78 42.76
N MET A 133 12.54 -7.54 43.16
CA MET A 133 13.61 -6.69 42.62
C MET A 133 15.02 -7.11 43.08
N ALA A 134 15.18 -8.28 43.72
CA ALA A 134 16.36 -8.61 44.52
C ALA A 134 17.64 -8.83 43.70
N ASP A 135 17.53 -9.12 42.39
CA ASP A 135 18.67 -9.42 41.50
C ASP A 135 18.72 -8.55 40.23
N ASP A 136 17.82 -7.57 40.08
CA ASP A 136 17.74 -6.78 38.86
C ASP A 136 18.80 -5.67 38.85
N ARG A 137 19.77 -5.80 37.94
CA ARG A 137 20.68 -4.71 37.61
C ARG A 137 19.87 -3.57 36.98
N PRO A 138 20.07 -2.31 37.39
CA PRO A 138 19.36 -1.20 36.79
C PRO A 138 19.68 -1.13 35.30
N ILE A 139 18.64 -1.23 34.46
CA ILE A 139 18.76 -1.03 33.02
C ILE A 139 19.11 0.43 32.81
N SER A 140 20.29 0.70 32.24
CA SER A 140 20.73 2.04 31.88
C SER A 140 20.90 2.12 30.37
N VAL A 141 20.22 3.09 29.76
CA VAL A 141 20.34 3.42 28.35
C VAL A 141 21.37 4.53 28.21
N THR A 142 22.41 4.30 27.42
CA THR A 142 23.45 5.29 27.15
C THR A 142 23.14 6.11 25.90
N GLU A 143 23.57 7.37 25.87
CA GLU A 143 23.49 8.23 24.68
C GLU A 143 24.08 7.55 23.44
N HIS A 144 25.24 6.90 23.59
CA HIS A 144 25.89 6.19 22.49
C HIS A 144 25.00 5.07 21.92
N SER A 145 24.34 4.30 22.79
CA SER A 145 23.40 3.27 22.34
C SER A 145 22.25 3.87 21.56
N VAL A 146 21.65 4.96 22.04
CA VAL A 146 20.54 5.63 21.35
C VAL A 146 20.99 6.19 20.00
N ALA A 147 22.15 6.86 19.94
CA ALA A 147 22.70 7.39 18.69
C ALA A 147 22.88 6.28 17.64
N ARG A 148 23.40 5.12 18.06
CA ARG A 148 23.55 3.95 17.17
C ARG A 148 22.21 3.48 16.63
N GLU A 149 21.21 3.27 17.49
CA GLU A 149 19.88 2.82 17.07
C GLU A 149 19.22 3.84 16.12
N LEU A 150 19.33 5.14 16.41
CA LEU A 150 18.80 6.21 15.54
C LEU A 150 19.48 6.23 14.16
N LEU A 151 20.79 5.95 14.10
CA LEU A 151 21.53 5.85 12.83
C LEU A 151 21.16 4.60 12.04
N GLU A 152 20.79 3.50 12.70
CA GLU A 152 20.38 2.25 12.04
C GLU A 152 18.95 2.29 11.53
N LEU A 153 18.15 3.30 11.92
CA LEU A 153 16.79 3.48 11.43
C LEU A 153 16.72 3.47 9.90
N ASN A 154 15.74 2.72 9.40
CA ASN A 154 15.43 2.69 7.99
C ASN A 154 14.58 3.90 7.61
N ALA A 155 15.20 4.83 6.87
CA ALA A 155 14.58 6.06 6.37
C ALA A 155 13.36 5.84 5.46
N SER A 156 13.19 4.63 4.90
CA SER A 156 12.05 4.30 4.04
C SER A 156 10.86 3.70 4.79
N ARG A 157 10.96 3.47 6.10
CA ARG A 157 9.83 3.00 6.92
C ARG A 157 8.85 4.15 7.19
N ALA A 158 7.62 3.78 7.53
CA ALA A 158 6.56 4.74 7.85
C ALA A 158 6.91 5.51 9.13
N SER A 159 6.48 6.78 9.15
CA SER A 159 6.52 7.63 10.35
C SER A 159 5.48 7.19 11.37
N GLY A 160 5.78 7.49 12.63
CA GLY A 160 4.84 7.33 13.72
C GLY A 160 3.67 8.32 13.67
N PRO A 161 2.82 8.33 14.71
CA PRO A 161 1.71 9.29 14.85
C PRO A 161 2.17 10.75 14.96
N ASP A 162 3.46 10.98 15.22
CA ASP A 162 4.11 12.29 15.24
C ASP A 162 4.36 12.89 13.84
N ASN A 163 4.11 12.11 12.77
CA ASN A 163 4.40 12.47 11.38
C ASN A 163 5.86 12.87 11.13
N LEU A 164 6.80 12.45 11.99
CA LEU A 164 8.20 12.78 11.84
C LEU A 164 8.89 11.74 10.93
N PRO A 165 9.54 12.14 9.83
CA PRO A 165 10.22 11.20 8.95
C PRO A 165 11.45 10.57 9.61
N ASN A 166 11.65 9.26 9.43
CA ASN A 166 12.82 8.55 9.99
C ASN A 166 14.16 9.11 9.50
N TRP A 167 14.21 9.72 8.31
CA TRP A 167 15.43 10.37 7.82
C TRP A 167 15.83 11.58 8.68
N VAL A 168 14.86 12.27 9.31
CA VAL A 168 15.11 13.39 10.22
C VAL A 168 15.77 12.85 11.49
N LEU A 169 15.18 11.82 12.10
CA LEU A 169 15.74 11.15 13.28
C LEU A 169 17.17 10.68 13.05
N LYS A 170 17.44 10.13 11.86
CA LYS A 170 18.77 9.66 11.45
C LYS A 170 19.77 10.79 11.26
N ASN A 171 19.37 11.90 10.63
CA ASN A 171 20.26 13.04 10.39
C ASN A 171 20.62 13.78 11.69
N PHE A 172 19.69 13.85 12.64
CA PHE A 172 19.88 14.53 13.92
C PHE A 172 20.17 13.55 15.07
N ALA A 173 20.58 12.31 14.76
CA ALA A 173 20.75 11.23 15.73
C ALA A 173 21.63 11.66 16.93
N TYR A 174 22.78 12.29 16.66
CA TYR A 174 23.69 12.73 17.73
C TYR A 174 23.13 13.85 18.61
N ILE A 175 22.25 14.70 18.08
CA ILE A 175 21.62 15.78 18.85
C ILE A 175 20.45 15.23 19.69
N LEU A 176 19.71 14.27 19.12
CA LEU A 176 18.55 13.66 19.77
C LEU A 176 18.92 12.56 20.76
N ALA A 177 20.12 12.00 20.67
CA ALA A 177 20.54 10.86 21.47
C ALA A 177 20.53 11.14 22.98
N ALA A 178 21.13 12.26 23.42
CA ALA A 178 21.19 12.64 24.83
C ALA A 178 19.78 12.82 25.44
N PRO A 179 18.90 13.70 24.92
CA PRO A 179 17.57 13.89 25.50
C PRO A 179 16.71 12.63 25.41
N THR A 180 16.89 11.80 24.39
CA THR A 180 16.13 10.54 24.25
C THR A 180 16.58 9.49 25.26
N ALA A 181 17.90 9.40 25.54
CA ALA A 181 18.44 8.54 26.59
C ALA A 181 17.92 8.97 27.97
N ASP A 182 17.88 10.28 28.25
CA ASP A 182 17.33 10.81 29.50
C ASP A 182 15.85 10.42 29.67
N ILE A 183 15.02 10.62 28.63
CA ILE A 183 13.59 10.22 28.68
C ILE A 183 13.43 8.72 28.93
N LEU A 184 14.24 7.88 28.27
CA LEU A 184 14.20 6.42 28.45
C LEU A 184 14.59 6.02 29.87
N ASN A 185 15.68 6.58 30.40
CA ASN A 185 16.13 6.29 31.76
C ASN A 185 15.12 6.78 32.80
N THR A 186 14.53 7.97 32.64
CA THR A 186 13.46 8.47 33.53
C THR A 186 12.23 7.56 33.47
N SER A 187 11.82 7.13 32.27
CA SER A 187 10.68 6.22 32.10
C SER A 187 10.89 4.87 32.80
N LEU A 188 12.11 4.33 32.74
CA LEU A 188 12.49 3.09 33.43
C LEU A 188 12.53 3.27 34.95
N LEU A 189 13.08 4.39 35.44
CA LEU A 189 13.16 4.68 36.88
C LEU A 189 11.78 4.89 37.51
N GLU A 190 10.88 5.57 36.80
CA GLU A 190 9.51 5.83 37.27
C GLU A 190 8.56 4.66 36.98
N CYS A 191 9.03 3.62 36.28
CA CYS A 191 8.20 2.53 35.75
C CYS A 191 6.97 3.05 34.98
N LYS A 192 7.14 4.17 34.26
CA LYS A 192 6.04 4.87 33.58
C LYS A 192 6.43 5.26 32.17
N VAL A 193 5.69 4.75 31.19
CA VAL A 193 5.87 5.08 29.77
C VAL A 193 5.13 6.37 29.41
N PRO A 194 5.74 7.31 28.67
CA PRO A 194 5.06 8.50 28.17
C PRO A 194 3.80 8.15 27.37
N ASP A 195 2.72 8.92 27.57
CA ASP A 195 1.44 8.63 26.88
C ASP A 195 1.55 8.74 25.37
N ALA A 196 2.40 9.65 24.87
CA ALA A 196 2.68 9.78 23.44
C ALA A 196 3.25 8.47 22.81
N TRP A 197 3.96 7.65 23.58
CA TRP A 197 4.52 6.38 23.11
C TRP A 197 3.53 5.21 23.14
N LYS A 198 2.39 5.40 23.80
CA LYS A 198 1.27 4.43 23.79
C LYS A 198 0.41 4.58 22.53
N LEU A 199 0.64 5.61 21.72
CA LEU A 199 -0.06 5.87 20.48
C LEU A 199 0.66 5.17 19.31
N ALA A 200 -0.10 4.52 18.43
CA ALA A 200 0.44 3.90 17.22
C ALA A 200 -0.54 4.06 16.05
N ASN A 201 0.02 4.26 14.85
CA ASN A 201 -0.76 4.21 13.61
C ASN A 201 -0.94 2.76 13.19
N VAL A 202 -2.13 2.22 13.42
CA VAL A 202 -2.44 0.83 13.12
C VAL A 202 -3.04 0.72 11.73
N CYS A 203 -2.40 -0.04 10.84
CA CYS A 203 -2.91 -0.30 9.49
C CYS A 203 -3.38 -1.76 9.38
N PRO A 204 -4.66 -2.01 9.03
CA PRO A 204 -5.16 -3.37 8.85
C PRO A 204 -4.57 -3.97 7.56
N VAL A 205 -3.95 -5.15 7.69
CA VAL A 205 -3.33 -5.89 6.60
C VAL A 205 -4.16 -7.14 6.27
N PRO A 206 -4.54 -7.34 5.00
CA PRO A 206 -5.22 -8.55 4.54
C PRO A 206 -4.35 -9.79 4.71
N LYS A 207 -4.88 -10.81 5.40
CA LYS A 207 -4.23 -12.13 5.49
C LYS A 207 -4.47 -12.99 4.24
N ALA A 208 -5.54 -12.71 3.48
CA ALA A 208 -5.95 -13.45 2.29
C ALA A 208 -6.15 -12.52 1.08
N SER A 209 -6.15 -13.11 -0.12
CA SER A 209 -6.33 -12.43 -1.41
C SER A 209 -7.77 -11.97 -1.69
N SER A 210 -8.73 -12.45 -0.89
CA SER A 210 -10.13 -12.05 -0.86
C SER A 210 -10.59 -12.03 0.60
N ILE A 211 -11.24 -10.95 1.01
CA ILE A 211 -11.70 -10.73 2.38
C ILE A 211 -13.21 -10.91 2.39
N CYS A 212 -13.68 -12.06 2.87
CA CYS A 212 -15.10 -12.35 3.08
C CYS A 212 -15.56 -12.05 4.51
N ASN A 213 -14.64 -11.78 5.43
CA ASN A 213 -14.89 -11.34 6.80
C ASN A 213 -13.77 -10.39 7.26
N ILE A 214 -14.14 -9.32 7.95
CA ILE A 214 -13.23 -8.29 8.49
C ILE A 214 -12.29 -8.88 9.57
N SER A 215 -12.70 -9.95 10.26
CA SER A 215 -11.84 -10.67 11.22
C SER A 215 -10.61 -11.34 10.60
N TYR A 216 -10.52 -11.45 9.27
CA TYR A 216 -9.33 -11.95 8.58
C TYR A 216 -8.25 -10.88 8.34
N LEU A 217 -8.41 -9.69 8.91
CA LEU A 217 -7.38 -8.64 8.94
C LEU A 217 -6.43 -8.87 10.12
N VAL A 218 -5.14 -8.57 9.91
CA VAL A 218 -4.12 -8.57 10.96
C VAL A 218 -3.55 -7.17 11.07
N LEU A 219 -3.22 -6.76 12.29
CA LEU A 219 -2.57 -5.47 12.52
C LEU A 219 -1.07 -5.59 12.19
N ALA A 220 -0.58 -4.72 11.30
CA ALA A 220 0.86 -4.51 11.15
C ALA A 220 1.26 -3.29 11.98
N GLY A 221 2.22 -3.49 12.88
CA GLY A 221 2.95 -2.44 13.60
C GLY A 221 4.21 -2.01 12.85
#